data_AF-A0A7W1Q8U6-F1
#
_entry.id   AF-A0A7W1Q8U6-F1
#
_cell.length_a   1.000
_cell.length_b   1.000
_cell.length_c   1.000
_cell.angle_alpha   90.00
_cell.angle_beta   90.00
_cell.angle_gamma   90.00
#
_symmetry.space_group_name_H-M   'P 1'
#
loop_
_entity.id
_entity.type
_entity.pdbx_description
1 polymer ?
#
loop_
_entity_poly.entity_id
_entity_poly.type
_entity_poly.pdbx_seq_one_letter_code
_entity_poly.pdbx_strand_id
1 'polypeptide(L)' 'MTLMRKHKHTEITVHAIRQRHGVPYHVERTVCSNCQRLLEEKTIKRAAA' A
#
# COMPACT_ATOMS: atom_id res chain seq x y z
N MET A 1 0.86 11.53 -17.84
CA MET A 1 1.85 12.44 -17.22
C MET A 1 1.29 12.92 -15.89
N THR A 2 1.65 12.26 -14.79
CA THR A 2 1.10 12.56 -13.47
C THR A 2 1.70 13.85 -12.96
N LEU A 3 0.93 14.93 -12.96
CA LEU A 3 1.30 16.24 -12.42
C LEU A 3 1.75 16.05 -10.97
N MET A 4 3.06 16.09 -10.72
CA MET A 4 3.63 16.17 -9.37
C MET A 4 3.28 17.54 -8.78
N ARG A 5 2.02 17.74 -8.41
CA ARG A 5 1.63 18.84 -7.52
C ARG A 5 2.37 18.59 -6.21
N LYS A 6 3.28 19.48 -5.84
CA LYS A 6 3.92 19.48 -4.51
C LYS A 6 2.80 19.60 -3.48
N HIS A 7 2.41 18.48 -2.89
CA HIS A 7 1.40 18.43 -1.83
C HIS A 7 2.05 17.76 -0.63
N LYS A 8 1.58 18.09 0.57
CA LYS A 8 2.01 17.37 1.77
C LYS A 8 1.48 15.95 1.67
N HIS A 9 2.39 14.98 1.79
CA HIS A 9 1.99 13.58 1.80
C HIS A 9 1.25 13.31 3.11
N THR A 10 -0.04 13.01 3.00
CA THR A 10 -0.82 12.48 4.12
C THR A 10 -0.69 10.96 4.09
N GLU A 11 0.01 10.43 5.07
CA GLU A 11 0.23 8.99 5.22
C GLU A 11 -1.06 8.32 5.67
N ILE A 12 -1.56 7.38 4.87
CA ILE A 12 -2.70 6.55 5.24
C ILE A 12 -2.29 5.09 5.09
N THR A 13 -2.52 4.35 6.15
CA THR A 13 -2.33 2.91 6.20
C THR A 13 -3.54 2.22 5.58
N VAL A 14 -3.34 1.48 4.50
CA VAL A 14 -4.37 0.66 3.87
C VAL A 14 -3.99 -0.82 3.92
N HIS A 15 -4.93 -1.66 4.31
CA HIS A 15 -4.76 -3.11 4.27
C HIS A 15 -5.19 -3.63 2.89
N ALA A 16 -4.26 -4.23 2.18
CA ALA A 16 -4.53 -4.87 0.90
C ALA A 16 -4.21 -6.37 0.98
N ILE A 17 -4.94 -7.17 0.20
CA ILE A 17 -4.62 -8.58 0.02
C ILE A 17 -3.83 -8.69 -1.27
N ARG A 18 -2.57 -9.15 -1.16
CA ARG A 18 -1.70 -9.37 -2.32
C ARG A 18 -1.49 -10.86 -2.49
N GLN A 19 -1.71 -11.37 -3.69
CA GLN A 19 -1.33 -12.73 -4.03
C GLN A 19 0.14 -12.75 -4.45
N ARG A 20 0.94 -13.59 -3.77
CA ARG A 20 2.31 -13.93 -4.18
C ARG A 20 2.41 -15.44 -4.32
N HIS A 21 2.80 -15.91 -5.50
CA HIS A 21 2.93 -17.34 -5.80
C HIS A 21 1.66 -18.16 -5.45
N GLY A 22 0.47 -17.61 -5.73
CA GLY A 22 -0.80 -18.27 -5.45
C GLY A 22 -1.25 -18.27 -3.98
N VAL A 23 -0.45 -17.69 -3.07
CA VAL A 23 -0.83 -17.56 -1.65
C VAL A 23 -1.24 -16.11 -1.35
N PRO A 24 -2.42 -15.88 -0.75
CA PRO A 24 -2.82 -14.54 -0.36
C PRO A 24 -2.03 -14.11 0.88
N TYR A 25 -1.57 -12.86 0.88
CA TYR A 25 -0.89 -12.20 1.99
C TYR A 25 -1.64 -10.93 2.34
N HIS A 26 -1.88 -10.72 3.63
CA HIS A 26 -2.26 -9.40 4.14
C HIS A 26 -1.03 -8.51 4.15
N VAL A 27 -1.05 -7.51 3.29
CA VAL A 27 -0.04 -6.46 3.23
C VAL A 27 -0.64 -5.16 3.75
N GLU A 28 0.11 -4.51 4.62
CA GLU A 28 -0.13 -3.13 5.00
C GLU A 28 0.63 -2.25 4.01
N ARG A 29 -0.06 -1.28 3.41
CA ARG A 29 0.56 -0.30 2.55
C ARG A 29 0.31 1.06 3.13
N THR A 30 1.36 1.76 3.48
CA THR A 30 1.29 3.18 3.79
C THR A 30 1.36 3.91 2.46
N VAL A 31 0.23 4.49 2.05
CA VAL A 31 0.10 5.25 0.80
C VAL A 31 -0.24 6.70 1.11
N CYS A 32 0.15 7.59 0.22
CA CYS A 32 -0.33 8.96 0.28
C CYS A 32 -1.79 9.04 -0.18
N SER A 33 -2.70 9.60 0.61
CA SER A 33 -4.10 9.79 0.20
C SER A 33 -4.27 10.55 -1.12
N ASN A 34 -3.43 11.56 -1.32
CA ASN A 34 -3.57 12.53 -2.41
C ASN A 34 -3.00 12.02 -3.75
N CYS A 35 -1.81 11.43 -3.72
CA CYS A 35 -1.15 10.93 -4.94
C CYS A 35 -1.10 9.41 -5.04
N GLN A 36 -1.64 8.70 -4.05
CA GLN A 36 -1.56 7.24 -3.93
C GLN A 36 -0.14 6.70 -4.01
N ARG A 37 0.85 7.55 -3.75
CA ARG A 37 2.25 7.15 -3.77
C ARG A 37 2.50 6.24 -2.59
N LEU A 38 3.09 5.09 -2.88
CA LEU A 38 3.46 4.12 -1.87
C LEU A 38 4.69 4.66 -1.12
N LEU A 39 4.53 4.87 0.17
CA LEU A 39 5.58 5.34 1.08
C LEU A 39 6.24 4.14 1.75
N GLU A 40 5.43 3.20 2.23
CA GLU A 40 5.90 1.99 2.88
C GLU A 40 4.99 0.81 2.52
N GLU A 41 5.57 -0.38 2.31
CA GLU A 41 4.81 -1.64 2.14
C GLU A 41 5.36 -2.64 3.15
N LYS A 42 4.52 -3.07 4.09
CA LYS A 42 4.86 -4.06 5.10
C LYS A 42 3.99 -5.29 4.91
N THR A 43 4.62 -6.44 4.72
CA THR A 43 3.88 -7.70 4.67
C THR A 43 3.58 -8.11 6.11
N ILE A 44 2.30 -8.06 6.52
CA ILE A 44 1.92 -8.33 7.91
C ILE A 44 1.91 -9.83 8.16
N LYS A 45 1.08 -10.56 7.39
CA LYS A 45 0.80 -11.97 7.61
C LYS A 45 0.46 -12.67 6.30
N ARG A 46 0.81 -13.94 6.22
CA ARG A 46 0.22 -14.85 5.23
C ARG A 46 -1.28 -14.90 5.56
N ALA A 47 -2.13 -14.58 4.60
CA ALA A 47 -3.56 -14.87 4.71
C ALA A 47 -3.68 -16.38 4.46
N ALA A 48 -3.21 -17.18 5.41
CA ALA A 48 -3.52 -18.59 5.41
C ALA A 48 -5.01 -18.67 5.77
N ALA A 49 -5.81 -18.97 4.76
CA ALA A 49 -7.20 -19.38 4.92
C ALA A 49 -7.27 -20.67 5.75
#